data_AF-A0A3B0MYT8-F1
#
_entry.id   AF-A0A3B0MYT8-F1
#
_cell.length_a   1.000
_cell.length_b   1.000
_cell.length_c   1.000
_cell.angle_alpha   90.00
_cell.angle_beta   90.00
_cell.angle_gamma   90.00
#
_symmetry.space_group_name_H-M   'P 1'
#
loop_
_entity.id
_entity.type
_entity.pdbx_description
1 polymer ?
#
loop_
_entity_poly.entity_id
_entity_poly.type
_entity_poly.pdbx_seq_one_letter_code
_entity_poly.pdbx_strand_id
1 'polypeptide(L)'
;MSISLFTSFRRSLNYRLGRLYNSFYYAQSNNKYVMLFAFPAFIWYVRYRADTKLGYRLYISPTAGGPLDYLELSDIPADKKDDSKNESFLTSSYEFLLDKYNWFSKKVLKSGPPIKHWKNGNKVYLSDDLTVKELKKLIYGDSDSSKDVLVGCKGRVMKDEDNLALATRAFCKRDPRLVLWREPQQL
;
A
#
# COMPACT_ATOMS: atom_id res chain seq x y z
N MET A 1 13.87 -6.04 -56.92
CA MET A 1 14.37 -6.12 -55.53
C MET A 1 13.16 -6.24 -54.60
N SER A 2 12.88 -7.44 -54.06
CA SER A 2 11.77 -7.63 -53.12
C SER A 2 12.23 -7.22 -51.72
N ILE A 3 11.70 -6.11 -51.22
CA ILE A 3 11.92 -5.67 -49.83
C ILE A 3 11.16 -6.65 -48.93
N SER A 4 11.83 -7.24 -47.95
CA SER A 4 11.20 -8.22 -47.05
C SER A 4 10.17 -7.54 -46.15
N LEU A 5 9.08 -8.24 -45.81
CA LEU A 5 8.05 -7.70 -44.92
C LEU A 5 8.60 -7.26 -43.57
N PHE A 6 9.61 -7.96 -43.04
CA PHE A 6 10.28 -7.59 -41.80
C PHE A 6 11.02 -6.24 -41.89
N THR A 7 11.69 -5.97 -43.00
CA THR A 7 12.38 -4.69 -43.21
C THR A 7 11.40 -3.53 -43.37
N SER A 8 10.26 -3.77 -44.04
CA SER A 8 9.16 -2.80 -44.14
C SER A 8 8.52 -2.52 -42.77
N PHE A 9 8.25 -3.57 -41.98
CA PHE A 9 7.71 -3.45 -40.63
C PHE A 9 8.67 -2.68 -39.70
N ARG A 10 9.96 -3.02 -39.71
CA ARG A 10 10.97 -2.30 -38.92
C ARG A 10 11.06 -0.83 -39.31
N ARG A 11 11.02 -0.52 -40.60
CA ARG A 11 11.00 0.87 -41.09
C ARG A 11 9.75 1.62 -40.61
N SER A 12 8.59 0.98 -40.64
CA SER A 12 7.33 1.54 -40.14
C SER A 12 7.37 1.80 -38.62
N LEU A 13 7.90 0.85 -37.85
CA LEU A 13 8.02 0.97 -36.40
C LEU A 13 8.98 2.11 -36.03
N ASN A 14 10.15 2.18 -36.68
CA ASN A 14 11.11 3.26 -36.48
C ASN A 14 10.53 4.63 -36.85
N TYR A 15 9.77 4.73 -37.95
CA TYR A 15 9.08 5.96 -38.33
C TYR A 15 8.07 6.40 -37.26
N ARG A 16 7.25 5.47 -36.75
CA ARG A 16 6.27 5.75 -35.70
C ARG A 16 6.93 6.19 -34.39
N LEU A 17 7.98 5.50 -33.95
CA LEU A 17 8.73 5.87 -32.74
C LEU A 17 9.39 7.24 -32.89
N GLY A 18 10.01 7.52 -34.04
CA GLY A 18 10.60 8.83 -34.33
C GLY A 18 9.55 9.94 -34.32
N ARG A 19 8.36 9.69 -34.88
CA ARG A 19 7.25 10.66 -34.85
C ARG A 19 6.71 10.89 -33.44
N LEU A 20 6.57 9.83 -32.63
CA LEU A 20 6.15 9.93 -31.23
C LEU A 20 7.15 10.73 -30.40
N TYR A 21 8.44 10.46 -30.57
CA TYR A 21 9.50 11.20 -29.87
C TYR A 21 9.49 12.68 -30.25
N ASN A 22 9.43 13.01 -31.54
CA ASN A 22 9.35 14.41 -31.98
C ASN A 22 8.09 15.10 -31.42
N SER A 23 6.94 14.43 -31.43
CA SER A 23 5.70 14.97 -30.85
C SER A 23 5.82 15.20 -29.34
N PHE A 24 6.52 14.31 -28.62
CA PHE A 24 6.77 14.45 -27.19
C PHE A 24 7.79 15.55 -26.87
N TYR A 25 8.82 15.69 -27.69
CA TYR A 25 9.87 16.70 -27.54
C TYR A 25 9.27 18.11 -27.60
N TYR A 26 8.46 18.38 -28.64
CA TYR A 26 7.81 19.68 -28.87
C TYR A 26 6.51 19.89 -28.08
N ALA A 27 6.12 18.97 -27.18
CA ALA A 27 4.96 19.16 -26.31
C ALA A 27 5.29 20.03 -25.08
N GLN A 28 4.25 20.67 -24.52
CA GLN A 28 4.35 21.50 -23.31
C GLN A 28 4.84 20.68 -22.10
N SER A 29 5.91 21.15 -21.45
CA SER A 29 6.58 20.44 -20.34
C SER A 29 5.67 20.19 -19.14
N ASN A 30 4.79 21.14 -18.80
CA ASN A 30 3.88 21.02 -17.65
C ASN A 30 2.94 19.80 -17.76
N ASN A 31 2.44 19.52 -18.98
CA ASN A 31 1.41 18.50 -19.18
C ASN A 31 2.01 17.15 -19.63
N LYS A 32 3.08 17.16 -20.44
CA LYS A 32 3.54 15.97 -21.15
C LYS A 32 3.97 14.83 -20.22
N TYR A 33 4.60 15.13 -19.09
CA TYR A 33 5.04 14.10 -18.15
C TYR A 33 3.88 13.49 -17.36
N VAL A 34 2.93 14.31 -16.93
CA VAL A 34 1.78 13.86 -16.14
C VAL A 34 0.86 12.98 -16.99
N MET A 35 0.53 13.44 -18.19
CA MET A 35 -0.38 12.69 -19.08
C MET A 35 0.24 11.42 -19.65
N LEU A 36 1.54 11.42 -19.99
CA LEU A 36 2.16 10.26 -20.61
C LEU A 36 2.61 9.20 -19.59
N PHE A 37 3.10 9.63 -18.41
CA PHE A 37 3.67 8.71 -17.44
C PHE A 37 2.84 8.58 -16.17
N ALA A 38 2.45 9.69 -15.54
CA ALA A 38 1.81 9.62 -14.22
C ALA A 38 0.42 8.97 -14.29
N PHE A 39 -0.47 9.44 -15.17
CA PHE A 39 -1.81 8.86 -15.28
C PHE A 39 -1.83 7.43 -15.78
N PRO A 40 -1.09 7.04 -16.84
CA PRO A 40 -1.06 5.65 -17.28
C PRO A 40 -0.46 4.72 -16.22
N ALA A 41 0.60 5.13 -15.51
CA ALA A 41 1.15 4.34 -14.41
C ALA A 41 0.16 4.17 -13.26
N PHE A 42 -0.56 5.24 -12.90
CA PHE A 42 -1.60 5.18 -11.85
C PHE A 42 -2.77 4.27 -12.25
N ILE A 43 -3.30 4.43 -13.46
CA ILE A 43 -4.39 3.58 -13.98
C ILE A 43 -3.94 2.12 -14.05
N TRP A 44 -2.72 1.87 -14.54
CA TRP A 44 -2.15 0.53 -14.58
C TRP A 44 -2.01 -0.06 -13.18
N TYR A 45 -1.49 0.69 -12.21
CA TYR A 45 -1.36 0.24 -10.83
C TYR A 45 -2.72 -0.09 -10.19
N VAL A 46 -3.71 0.81 -10.32
CA VAL A 46 -5.05 0.61 -9.76
C VAL A 46 -5.73 -0.60 -10.41
N ARG A 47 -5.64 -0.72 -11.73
CA ARG A 47 -6.23 -1.85 -12.48
C ARG A 47 -5.55 -3.17 -12.14
N TYR A 48 -4.22 -3.19 -12.15
CA TYR A 48 -3.43 -4.36 -11.78
C TYR A 48 -3.76 -4.82 -10.37
N ARG A 49 -3.78 -3.90 -9.39
CA ARG A 49 -4.15 -4.21 -8.00
C ARG A 49 -5.59 -4.71 -7.89
N ALA A 50 -6.53 -4.16 -8.65
CA ALA A 50 -7.94 -4.54 -8.58
C ALA A 50 -8.22 -5.91 -9.20
N ASP A 51 -7.49 -6.29 -10.25
CA ASP A 51 -7.70 -7.54 -10.99
C ASP A 51 -6.88 -8.70 -10.43
N THR A 52 -5.70 -8.45 -9.84
CA THR A 52 -4.79 -9.51 -9.35
C THR A 52 -4.96 -9.84 -7.87
N LYS A 53 -5.48 -8.92 -7.05
CA LYS A 53 -5.62 -9.11 -5.60
C LYS A 53 -7.09 -9.16 -5.18
N LEU A 54 -7.38 -9.94 -4.15
CA LEU A 54 -8.71 -10.03 -3.57
C LEU A 54 -8.97 -8.87 -2.60
N GLY A 55 -10.12 -8.23 -2.74
CA GLY A 55 -10.53 -7.11 -1.91
C GLY A 55 -11.49 -7.51 -0.80
N TYR A 56 -11.13 -7.22 0.45
CA TYR A 56 -11.90 -7.49 1.65
C TYR A 56 -12.35 -6.17 2.30
N ARG A 57 -13.55 -6.15 2.88
CA ARG A 57 -14.01 -5.03 3.72
C ARG A 57 -13.86 -5.41 5.17
N LEU A 58 -13.04 -4.65 5.89
CA LEU A 58 -12.74 -4.94 7.29
C LEU A 58 -13.59 -4.09 8.24
N TYR A 59 -14.05 -4.69 9.31
CA TYR A 59 -14.79 -4.06 10.39
C TYR A 59 -14.18 -4.51 11.71
N ILE A 60 -13.88 -3.57 12.60
CA ILE A 60 -13.42 -3.86 13.95
C ILE A 60 -14.55 -3.53 14.91
N SER A 61 -14.94 -4.51 15.73
CA SER A 61 -15.88 -4.28 16.82
C SER A 61 -15.20 -3.46 17.92
N PRO A 62 -15.96 -2.70 18.72
CA PRO A 62 -15.40 -2.00 19.87
C PRO A 62 -14.77 -2.98 20.89
N THR A 63 -15.24 -4.24 20.95
CA THR A 63 -14.67 -5.26 21.85
C THR A 63 -13.28 -5.72 21.43
N ALA A 64 -12.97 -5.69 20.13
CA ALA A 64 -11.64 -6.05 19.64
C ALA A 64 -10.56 -5.02 20.01
N GLY A 65 -10.94 -3.83 20.46
CA GLY A 65 -10.03 -2.69 20.54
C GLY A 65 -9.59 -2.24 19.15
N GLY A 66 -9.48 -0.93 18.93
CA GLY A 66 -8.82 -0.44 17.71
C GLY A 66 -7.35 -0.86 17.68
N PRO A 67 -6.69 -0.85 16.51
CA PRO A 67 -5.23 -0.92 16.48
C PRO A 67 -4.68 0.25 17.33
N LEU A 68 -3.73 -0.02 18.23
CA LEU A 68 -3.23 0.87 19.30
C LEU A 68 -2.79 2.29 18.84
N ASP A 69 -2.65 2.51 17.54
CA ASP A 69 -2.32 3.77 16.87
C ASP A 69 -3.29 4.95 17.09
N TYR A 70 -4.49 4.78 17.66
CA TYR A 70 -5.36 5.93 17.97
C TYR A 70 -4.96 6.69 19.24
N LEU A 71 -4.17 6.08 20.13
CA LEU A 71 -3.72 6.73 21.37
C LEU A 71 -2.27 7.21 21.30
N GLU A 72 -1.40 6.55 20.54
CA GLU A 72 0.04 6.89 20.52
C GLU A 72 0.39 8.02 19.53
N LEU A 73 -0.43 8.26 18.50
CA LEU A 73 -0.19 9.36 17.56
C LEU A 73 -0.54 10.76 18.11
N SER A 74 -1.22 10.87 19.26
CA SER A 74 -1.36 12.16 19.96
C SER A 74 -0.12 12.55 20.75
N ASP A 75 0.78 11.59 21.03
CA ASP A 75 1.83 11.74 22.03
C ASP A 75 3.23 11.68 21.39
N ILE A 76 3.41 12.26 20.21
CA ILE A 76 4.75 12.44 19.64
C ILE A 76 5.49 13.48 20.50
N PRO A 77 6.57 13.11 21.23
CA PRO A 77 7.37 14.09 21.95
C PRO A 77 8.11 14.96 20.93
N ALA A 78 8.13 16.27 21.18
CA ALA A 78 8.97 17.20 20.44
C ALA A 78 10.44 16.81 20.62
N ASP A 79 11.10 16.46 19.52
CA ASP A 79 12.51 16.04 19.51
C ASP A 79 13.40 17.12 20.14
N LYS A 80 14.17 16.75 21.17
CA LYS A 80 15.22 17.59 21.74
C LYS A 80 16.37 17.65 20.74
N LYS A 81 16.71 18.86 20.32
CA LYS A 81 17.93 19.12 19.53
C LYS A 81 19.14 19.04 20.45
N ASP A 82 20.01 18.07 20.24
CA ASP A 82 21.37 18.08 20.76
C ASP A 82 22.29 18.77 19.73
N ASP A 83 22.76 19.96 20.09
CA ASP A 83 23.70 20.76 19.31
C ASP A 83 25.14 20.32 19.60
N SER A 84 25.87 19.79 18.60
CA SER A 84 27.31 19.99 18.53
C SER A 84 27.91 19.92 17.11
N LYS A 85 28.38 21.11 16.67
CA LYS A 85 29.60 21.47 15.91
C LYS A 85 29.86 20.98 14.47
N ASN A 86 29.79 21.97 13.56
CA ASN A 86 30.72 22.44 12.51
C ASN A 86 31.42 21.44 11.54
N GLU A 87 31.16 21.58 10.22
CA GLU A 87 32.12 22.03 9.18
C GLU A 87 31.54 22.02 7.73
N SER A 88 31.87 23.09 7.00
CA SER A 88 31.78 23.34 5.54
C SER A 88 30.43 23.73 4.88
N PHE A 89 30.51 24.62 3.88
CA PHE A 89 29.38 25.31 3.24
C PHE A 89 28.88 24.58 1.97
N LEU A 90 29.72 23.71 1.39
CA LEU A 90 29.36 22.83 0.27
C LEU A 90 28.64 21.55 0.71
N THR A 91 28.76 21.19 1.99
CA THR A 91 27.99 20.10 2.58
C THR A 91 26.52 20.44 2.71
N SER A 92 26.17 21.71 2.89
CA SER A 92 24.80 22.19 3.10
C SER A 92 23.78 21.71 2.05
N SER A 93 24.15 21.65 0.77
CA SER A 93 23.21 21.28 -0.30
C SER A 93 22.98 19.78 -0.42
N TYR A 94 24.03 18.97 -0.22
CA TYR A 94 23.89 17.51 -0.18
C TYR A 94 23.27 17.08 1.15
N GLU A 95 23.63 17.73 2.26
CA GLU A 95 23.02 17.49 3.56
C GLU A 95 21.56 17.88 3.52
N PHE A 96 21.17 19.00 2.92
CA PHE A 96 19.76 19.36 2.75
C PHE A 96 18.99 18.33 1.89
N LEU A 97 19.58 17.80 0.83
CA LEU A 97 18.96 16.77 0.00
C LEU A 97 18.90 15.41 0.70
N LEU A 98 19.97 15.01 1.42
CA LEU A 98 20.01 13.82 2.25
C LEU A 98 19.06 13.92 3.43
N ASP A 99 18.93 15.09 4.04
CA ASP A 99 18.06 15.33 5.19
C ASP A 99 16.61 15.43 4.74
N LYS A 100 16.34 15.99 3.56
CA LYS A 100 15.01 15.92 2.92
C LYS A 100 14.68 14.50 2.45
N TYR A 101 15.65 13.74 1.96
CA TYR A 101 15.47 12.34 1.58
C TYR A 101 15.30 11.45 2.81
N ASN A 102 16.06 11.69 3.87
CA ASN A 102 15.96 11.00 5.16
C ASN A 102 14.70 11.39 5.91
N TRP A 103 14.26 12.63 5.81
CA TRP A 103 12.97 13.09 6.33
C TRP A 103 11.83 12.47 5.53
N PHE A 104 11.92 12.46 4.19
CA PHE A 104 10.92 11.83 3.33
C PHE A 104 10.89 10.32 3.54
N SER A 105 12.04 9.66 3.62
CA SER A 105 12.15 8.24 3.92
C SER A 105 11.66 7.96 5.34
N LYS A 106 12.11 8.66 6.39
CA LYS A 106 11.57 8.46 7.75
C LYS A 106 10.08 8.77 7.85
N LYS A 107 9.53 9.67 7.04
CA LYS A 107 8.08 10.00 7.02
C LYS A 107 7.25 9.01 6.19
N VAL A 108 7.83 8.40 5.15
CA VAL A 108 7.16 7.47 4.23
C VAL A 108 7.42 6.00 4.59
N LEU A 109 8.59 5.68 5.13
CA LEU A 109 9.04 4.37 5.64
C LEU A 109 8.91 4.21 7.17
N LYS A 110 8.36 5.19 7.92
CA LYS A 110 8.03 4.92 9.32
C LYS A 110 7.12 3.70 9.36
N SER A 111 7.61 2.65 10.01
CA SER A 111 6.99 1.34 10.21
C SER A 111 5.82 1.43 11.19
N GLY A 112 4.89 2.37 10.96
CA GLY A 112 3.57 2.29 11.56
C GLY A 112 2.79 1.15 10.90
N PRO A 113 1.76 0.60 11.55
CA PRO A 113 0.88 -0.35 10.89
C PRO A 113 0.40 0.25 9.56
N PRO A 114 0.29 -0.56 8.49
CA PRO A 114 0.01 -0.10 7.12
C PRO A 114 -1.33 0.61 6.96
N ILE A 115 -2.12 0.71 8.03
CA ILE A 115 -3.48 1.26 8.07
C ILE A 115 -3.52 2.46 9.01
N LYS A 116 -3.00 3.60 8.55
CA LYS A 116 -3.13 4.88 9.26
C LYS A 116 -4.58 5.38 9.19
N HIS A 117 -5.15 5.79 10.33
CA HIS A 117 -6.55 6.21 10.50
C HIS A 117 -7.58 5.14 10.12
N TRP A 118 -7.85 4.23 11.07
CA TRP A 118 -8.84 3.17 10.87
C TRP A 118 -10.26 3.72 10.66
N LYS A 119 -10.93 3.25 9.61
CA LYS A 119 -12.35 3.47 9.38
C LYS A 119 -13.01 2.14 9.02
N ASN A 120 -14.07 1.78 9.75
CA ASN A 120 -14.83 0.57 9.48
C ASN A 120 -15.40 0.58 8.05
N GLY A 121 -15.30 -0.58 7.39
CA GLY A 121 -15.73 -0.77 6.01
C GLY A 121 -14.69 -0.39 4.95
N ASN A 122 -13.45 -0.07 5.34
CA ASN A 122 -12.39 0.20 4.38
C ASN A 122 -12.04 -1.06 3.56
N LYS A 123 -11.82 -0.89 2.25
CA LYS A 123 -11.49 -1.98 1.33
C LYS A 123 -9.98 -2.18 1.31
N VAL A 124 -9.53 -3.34 1.77
CA VAL A 124 -8.12 -3.73 1.77
C VAL A 124 -7.90 -4.84 0.75
N TYR A 125 -6.83 -4.72 -0.04
CA TYR A 125 -6.44 -5.72 -1.03
C TYR A 125 -5.33 -6.58 -0.45
N LEU A 126 -5.58 -7.87 -0.33
CA LEU A 126 -4.65 -8.84 0.24
C LEU A 126 -4.29 -9.89 -0.81
N SER A 127 -3.19 -10.61 -0.58
CA SER A 127 -2.78 -11.73 -1.42
C SER A 127 -3.59 -12.99 -1.10
N ASP A 128 -3.58 -13.94 -2.02
CA ASP A 128 -4.39 -15.16 -1.95
C ASP A 128 -3.83 -16.21 -1.00
N ASP A 129 -2.54 -16.13 -0.69
CA ASP A 129 -1.80 -17.03 0.21
C ASP A 129 -1.88 -16.61 1.69
N LEU A 130 -2.41 -15.42 1.97
CA LEU A 130 -2.41 -14.83 3.31
C LEU A 130 -3.26 -15.65 4.30
N THR A 131 -2.70 -15.92 5.47
CA THR A 131 -3.41 -16.55 6.59
C THR A 131 -4.16 -15.54 7.45
N VAL A 132 -5.14 -16.02 8.23
CA VAL A 132 -5.86 -15.18 9.20
C VAL A 132 -4.91 -14.61 10.26
N LYS A 133 -3.91 -15.38 10.71
CA LYS A 133 -2.87 -14.90 11.63
C LYS A 133 -2.08 -13.71 11.07
N GLU A 134 -1.66 -13.80 9.82
CA GLU A 134 -0.95 -12.71 9.14
C GLU A 134 -1.83 -11.48 8.96
N LEU A 135 -3.12 -11.66 8.66
CA LEU A 135 -4.09 -10.56 8.64
C LEU A 135 -4.14 -9.82 9.98
N LYS A 136 -4.22 -10.54 11.10
CA LYS A 136 -4.23 -9.91 12.42
C LYS A 136 -2.94 -9.14 12.69
N LYS A 137 -1.78 -9.71 12.32
CA LYS A 137 -0.48 -9.04 12.42
C LYS A 137 -0.42 -7.76 11.58
N LEU A 138 -0.99 -7.77 10.37
CA LEU A 138 -1.04 -6.60 9.50
C LEU A 138 -1.91 -5.47 10.08
N ILE A 139 -2.95 -5.79 10.85
CA ILE A 139 -3.87 -4.81 11.44
C ILE A 139 -3.29 -4.25 12.74
N TYR A 140 -2.79 -5.11 13.63
CA TYR A 140 -2.39 -4.75 14.99
C TYR A 140 -0.87 -4.53 15.17
N GLY A 141 -0.06 -4.83 14.15
CA GLY A 141 1.42 -4.72 14.20
C GLY A 141 2.06 -5.89 14.94
N ASP A 142 1.60 -6.17 16.16
CA ASP A 142 2.19 -7.14 17.08
C ASP A 142 1.42 -8.46 17.16
N SER A 143 2.16 -9.54 17.44
CA SER A 143 1.57 -10.87 17.62
C SER A 143 0.85 -11.03 18.96
N ASP A 144 1.20 -10.23 19.98
CA ASP A 144 0.64 -10.38 21.33
C ASP A 144 -0.73 -9.70 21.46
N SER A 145 -0.88 -8.51 20.88
CA SER A 145 -2.15 -7.78 20.84
C SER A 145 -3.23 -8.46 20.00
N SER A 146 -2.81 -9.35 19.09
CA SER A 146 -3.67 -10.09 18.16
C SER A 146 -4.09 -11.48 18.62
N LYS A 147 -3.53 -12.05 19.70
CA LYS A 147 -3.80 -13.44 20.12
C LYS A 147 -5.28 -13.69 20.40
N ASP A 148 -5.90 -12.78 21.14
CA ASP A 148 -7.28 -12.94 21.61
C ASP A 148 -8.32 -12.47 20.58
N VAL A 149 -7.87 -11.87 19.48
CA VAL A 149 -8.77 -11.31 18.46
C VAL A 149 -9.25 -12.42 17.55
N LEU A 150 -10.56 -12.60 17.46
CA LEU A 150 -11.20 -13.50 16.51
C LEU A 150 -11.52 -12.76 15.21
N VAL A 151 -11.43 -13.48 14.10
CA VAL A 151 -11.82 -12.99 12.77
C VAL A 151 -12.93 -13.88 12.24
N GLY A 152 -13.95 -13.26 11.67
CA GLY A 152 -15.06 -14.01 11.10
C GLY A 152 -15.79 -13.29 10.00
N CYS A 153 -16.64 -14.05 9.31
CA CYS A 153 -17.47 -13.56 8.22
C CYS A 153 -18.86 -14.16 8.33
N LYS A 154 -19.91 -13.33 8.18
CA LYS A 154 -21.32 -13.76 8.32
C LYS A 154 -21.60 -14.58 9.60
N GLY A 155 -20.98 -14.20 10.72
CA GLY A 155 -21.15 -14.86 12.02
C GLY A 155 -20.39 -16.18 12.19
N ARG A 156 -19.54 -16.58 11.24
CA ARG A 156 -18.68 -17.76 11.33
C ARG A 156 -17.25 -17.35 11.66
N VAL A 157 -16.66 -17.98 12.66
CA VAL A 157 -15.28 -17.75 13.10
C VAL A 157 -14.31 -18.51 12.19
N MET A 158 -13.21 -17.86 11.81
CA MET A 158 -12.10 -18.46 11.06
C MET A 158 -10.97 -18.83 12.01
N LYS A 159 -10.24 -19.91 11.71
CA LYS A 159 -9.05 -20.28 12.48
C LYS A 159 -7.84 -19.49 12.00
N ASP A 160 -6.85 -19.34 12.88
CA ASP A 160 -5.66 -18.54 12.62
C ASP A 160 -4.77 -19.10 11.49
N GLU A 161 -4.77 -20.42 11.35
CA GLU A 161 -4.02 -21.17 10.33
C GLU A 161 -4.76 -21.25 8.99
N ASP A 162 -6.05 -20.88 8.95
CA ASP A 162 -6.83 -20.94 7.72
C ASP A 162 -6.31 -19.90 6.72
N ASN A 163 -6.28 -20.30 5.45
CA ASN A 163 -6.09 -19.36 4.35
C ASN A 163 -7.33 -18.45 4.24
N LEU A 164 -7.11 -17.14 4.23
CA LEU A 164 -8.18 -16.15 4.26
C LEU A 164 -9.07 -16.22 3.01
N ALA A 165 -8.48 -16.42 1.83
CA ALA A 165 -9.22 -16.51 0.57
C ALA A 165 -10.12 -17.76 0.53
N LEU A 166 -9.63 -18.89 1.04
CA LEU A 166 -10.42 -20.12 1.12
C LEU A 166 -11.52 -20.03 2.19
N ALA A 167 -11.20 -19.49 3.37
CA ALA A 167 -12.17 -19.30 4.45
C ALA A 167 -13.30 -18.34 4.03
N THR A 168 -12.97 -17.23 3.37
CA THR A 168 -13.99 -16.30 2.85
C THR A 168 -14.83 -16.91 1.75
N ARG A 169 -14.23 -17.72 0.86
CA ARG A 169 -14.98 -18.46 -0.17
C ARG A 169 -15.97 -19.46 0.44
N ALA A 170 -15.60 -20.14 1.53
CA ALA A 170 -16.43 -21.12 2.21
C ALA A 170 -17.55 -20.47 3.05
N PHE A 171 -17.22 -19.43 3.82
CA PHE A 171 -18.16 -18.83 4.77
C PHE A 171 -19.00 -17.71 4.16
N CYS A 172 -18.43 -16.87 3.30
CA CYS A 172 -19.06 -15.67 2.80
C CYS A 172 -18.79 -15.41 1.31
N LYS A 173 -19.18 -16.38 0.49
CA LYS A 173 -19.10 -16.32 -0.97
C LYS A 173 -19.63 -14.99 -1.52
N ARG A 174 -18.77 -14.24 -2.23
CA ARG A 174 -19.02 -12.94 -2.89
C ARG A 174 -19.39 -11.76 -1.97
N ASP A 175 -19.35 -11.93 -0.65
CA ASP A 175 -19.57 -10.84 0.31
C ASP A 175 -18.47 -10.84 1.38
N PRO A 176 -17.23 -10.43 1.02
CA PRO A 176 -16.05 -10.53 1.89
C PRO A 176 -16.02 -9.41 2.95
N ARG A 177 -17.01 -9.41 3.85
CA ARG A 177 -17.09 -8.52 5.02
C ARG A 177 -16.56 -9.25 6.23
N LEU A 178 -15.32 -8.95 6.58
CA LEU A 178 -14.64 -9.52 7.73
C LEU A 178 -14.86 -8.64 8.94
N VAL A 179 -15.20 -9.28 10.06
CA VAL A 179 -15.37 -8.62 11.35
C VAL A 179 -14.30 -9.17 12.29
N LEU A 180 -13.64 -8.27 13.01
CA LEU A 180 -12.71 -8.60 14.08
C LEU A 180 -13.36 -8.27 15.42
N TRP A 181 -13.32 -9.20 16.37
CA TRP A 181 -13.85 -8.99 17.73
C TRP A 181 -13.06 -9.81 18.75
N ARG A 182 -13.14 -9.41 20.02
CA ARG A 182 -12.74 -10.26 21.15
C ARG A 182 -13.99 -10.77 21.85
N GLU A 183 -13.92 -12.00 22.34
CA GLU A 183 -14.93 -12.51 23.28
C GLU A 183 -14.75 -11.83 24.64
N PRO A 184 -15.84 -11.47 25.33
CA PRO A 184 -15.73 -11.02 26.70
C PRO A 184 -15.11 -12.14 27.53
N GLN A 185 -14.07 -11.82 28.30
CA GLN A 185 -13.55 -12.76 29.30
C GLN A 185 -14.73 -13.19 30.19
N GLN A 186 -15.01 -14.49 30.21
CA GLN A 186 -15.98 -15.07 31.12
C GLN A 186 -15.37 -14.95 32.53
N LEU A 187 -15.73 -13.88 33.23
CA LEU A 187 -15.47 -13.69 34.66
C LEU A 187 -16.33 -14.66 35.47
#